data_AF-A0A7S4HBQ2-F1
#
_entry.id   AF-A0A7S4HBQ2-F1
#
_cell.length_a   1.000
_cell.length_b   1.000
_cell.length_c   1.000
_cell.angle_alpha   90.00
_cell.angle_beta   90.00
_cell.angle_gamma   90.00
#
_symmetry.space_group_name_H-M   'P 1'
#
loop_
_entity.id
_entity.type
_entity.pdbx_description
1 polymer ?
#
loop_
_entity_poly.entity_id
_entity_poly.type
_entity_poly.pdbx_seq_one_letter_code
_entity_poly.pdbx_strand_id
1 'polypeptide(L)'
;FNCSDQMDYKSMGQIFKGLSQAGAWGCFDEFNRIDISVLSVVSTQYKTILDAIRSKKPRFIFEEEDIVLNDSPYCCAFITMNPGYAGRTELPESVKALF
;
A
#
# COMPACT_ATOMS: atom_id res chain seq x y z
N PHE A 1 4.27 7.35 7.25
CA PHE A 1 5.34 6.34 7.32
C PHE A 1 6.51 6.84 6.51
N ASN A 2 7.73 6.93 7.07
CA ASN A 2 8.93 7.23 6.29
C ASN A 2 9.52 5.90 5.80
N CYS A 3 9.64 5.74 4.49
CA CYS A 3 10.03 4.49 3.87
C CYS A 3 11.54 4.35 3.75
N SER A 4 12.01 3.11 3.79
CA SER A 4 13.42 2.77 3.62
C SER A 4 13.57 1.47 2.84
N ASP A 5 14.81 1.17 2.44
CA ASP A 5 15.25 -0.07 1.81
C ASP A 5 15.12 -1.30 2.72
N GLN A 6 14.90 -1.09 4.02
CA GLN A 6 14.69 -2.16 5.00
C GLN A 6 13.22 -2.56 5.15
N MET A 7 12.29 -1.84 4.52
CA MET A 7 10.88 -2.21 4.55
C MET A 7 10.63 -3.46 3.70
N ASP A 8 9.98 -4.46 4.30
CA ASP A 8 9.55 -5.68 3.62
C ASP A 8 8.04 -5.67 3.32
N TYR A 9 7.64 -6.57 2.43
CA TYR A 9 6.24 -6.69 2.01
C TYR A 9 5.32 -7.10 3.17
N LYS A 10 5.84 -7.80 4.18
CA LYS A 10 5.07 -8.22 5.36
C LYS A 10 4.68 -7.03 6.22
N SER A 11 5.65 -6.15 6.51
CA SER A 11 5.41 -4.93 7.29
C SER A 11 4.44 -3.99 6.57
N MET A 12 4.60 -3.84 5.25
CA MET A 12 3.69 -3.06 4.42
C MET A 12 2.27 -3.65 4.39
N GLY A 13 2.16 -4.98 4.27
CA GLY A 13 0.89 -5.70 4.35
C GLY A 13 0.17 -5.44 5.67
N GLN A 14 0.87 -5.51 6.80
CA GLN A 14 0.29 -5.21 8.12
C GLN A 14 -0.15 -3.75 8.25
N ILE A 15 0.62 -2.80 7.71
CA ILE A 15 0.23 -1.37 7.70
C ILE A 15 -1.06 -1.19 6.89
N PHE A 16 -1.13 -1.75 5.68
CA PHE A 16 -2.31 -1.64 4.82
C PHE A 16 -3.54 -2.34 5.42
N LYS A 17 -3.35 -3.53 6.01
CA LYS A 17 -4.37 -4.24 6.79
C LYS A 17 -4.92 -3.33 7.89
N GLY A 18 -4.04 -2.71 8.68
CA GLY A 18 -4.40 -1.76 9.72
C GLY A 18 -5.18 -0.54 9.19
N LEU A 19 -4.69 0.10 8.12
CA LEU A 19 -5.38 1.24 7.50
C LEU A 19 -6.78 0.87 6.99
N SER A 20 -6.92 -0.30 6.36
CA SER A 20 -8.19 -0.79 5.81
C SER A 20 -9.25 -1.07 6.90
N GLN A 21 -8.84 -1.61 8.04
CA GLN A 21 -9.73 -1.90 9.17
C GLN A 21 -10.01 -0.65 10.01
N ALA A 22 -9.05 0.26 10.11
CA ALA A 22 -9.23 1.51 10.84
C ALA A 22 -10.07 2.54 10.06
N GLY A 23 -10.11 2.45 8.73
CA GLY A 23 -10.69 3.51 7.90
C GLY A 23 -9.82 4.77 7.99
N ALA A 24 -8.52 4.61 7.82
CA ALA A 24 -7.54 5.68 8.00
C ALA A 24 -6.75 5.96 6.72
N TRP A 25 -6.16 7.15 6.65
CA TRP A 25 -5.33 7.55 5.52
C TRP A 25 -3.85 7.48 5.90
N GLY A 26 -3.05 6.85 5.04
CA GLY A 26 -1.60 6.76 5.21
C GLY A 26 -0.87 7.65 4.22
N CYS A 27 0.13 8.40 4.67
CA CYS A 27 1.10 9.03 3.79
C CYS A 27 2.43 8.27 3.91
N PHE A 28 2.95 7.78 2.80
CA PHE A 28 4.20 7.04 2.68
C PHE A 28 5.25 7.94 2.05
N ASP A 29 6.08 8.49 2.92
CA ASP A 29 7.12 9.41 2.56
C ASP A 29 8.34 8.66 2.01
N GLU A 30 8.94 9.18 0.95
CA GLU A 30 10.09 8.59 0.29
C GLU A 30 9.85 7.15 -0.21
N PHE A 31 8.65 6.88 -0.71
CA PHE A 31 8.19 5.55 -1.10
C PHE A 31 9.11 4.85 -2.11
N ASN A 32 9.76 5.64 -2.96
CA ASN A 32 10.75 5.16 -3.94
C ASN A 32 12.10 4.71 -3.34
N ARG A 33 12.24 4.64 -2.01
CA ARG A 33 13.37 3.97 -1.31
C ARG A 33 13.15 2.48 -1.10
N ILE A 34 11.92 2.01 -1.23
CA ILE A 34 11.59 0.59 -1.10
C ILE A 34 12.20 -0.15 -2.29
N ASP A 35 12.75 -1.34 -2.02
CA ASP A 35 13.29 -2.20 -3.06
C ASP A 35 12.23 -2.57 -4.11
N ILE A 36 12.63 -2.64 -5.38
CA ILE A 36 11.72 -2.87 -6.49
C ILE A 36 10.97 -4.20 -6.39
N SER A 37 11.61 -5.23 -5.82
CA SER A 37 10.99 -6.55 -5.63
C SER A 37 9.85 -6.48 -4.62
N VAL A 38 10.00 -5.64 -3.58
CA VAL A 38 8.98 -5.41 -2.55
C VAL A 38 7.83 -4.56 -3.11
N LEU A 39 8.14 -3.50 -3.88
CA LEU A 39 7.13 -2.64 -4.51
C LEU A 39 6.13 -3.41 -5.38
N SER A 40 6.59 -4.45 -6.08
CA SER A 40 5.72 -5.32 -6.89
C SER A 40 4.66 -6.02 -6.03
N VAL A 41 5.05 -6.61 -4.89
CA VAL A 41 4.13 -7.28 -3.96
C VAL A 41 3.19 -6.27 -3.30
N VAL A 42 3.74 -5.13 -2.85
CA VAL A 42 3.00 -4.01 -2.23
C VAL A 42 1.91 -3.47 -3.16
N SER A 43 2.16 -3.41 -4.47
CA SER A 43 1.15 -3.02 -5.46
C SER A 43 -0.06 -3.95 -5.47
N THR A 44 0.18 -5.27 -5.36
CA THR A 44 -0.87 -6.29 -5.38
C THR A 44 -1.67 -6.27 -4.07
N GLN A 45 -0.99 -6.09 -2.93
CA GLN A 45 -1.62 -5.90 -1.63
C GLN A 45 -2.55 -4.69 -1.65
N TYR A 46 -2.05 -3.51 -2.06
CA TYR A 46 -2.86 -2.29 -2.07
C TYR A 46 -4.02 -2.39 -3.07
N LYS A 47 -3.80 -2.98 -4.24
CA LYS A 47 -4.87 -3.23 -5.23
C LYS A 47 -6.00 -4.08 -4.67
N THR A 48 -5.68 -5.13 -3.89
CA THR A 48 -6.70 -5.98 -3.24
C THR A 48 -7.65 -5.16 -2.36
N ILE A 49 -7.12 -4.18 -1.62
CA ILE A 49 -7.92 -3.26 -0.80
C ILE A 49 -8.77 -2.32 -1.67
N LEU A 50 -8.18 -1.72 -2.70
CA LEU A 50 -8.90 -0.85 -3.63
C LEU A 50 -10.05 -1.58 -4.33
N ASP A 51 -9.85 -2.83 -4.74
CA ASP A 51 -10.88 -3.63 -5.39
C ASP A 51 -12.01 -4.01 -4.41
N ALA A 52 -11.68 -4.25 -3.12
CA ALA A 52 -12.69 -4.44 -2.07
C ALA A 52 -13.52 -3.17 -1.81
N ILE A 53 -12.87 -2.00 -1.76
CA ILE A 53 -13.52 -0.69 -1.64
C ILE A 53 -14.46 -0.44 -2.83
N ARG A 54 -13.97 -0.62 -4.07
CA ARG A 54 -14.76 -0.45 -5.30
C ARG A 54 -15.97 -1.37 -5.36
N SER A 55 -15.80 -2.60 -4.86
CA SER A 55 -16.86 -3.61 -4.79
C SER A 55 -17.81 -3.39 -3.61
N LYS A 56 -17.56 -2.40 -2.74
CA LYS A 56 -18.35 -2.12 -1.52
C LYS A 56 -18.55 -3.35 -0.63
N LYS A 57 -17.51 -4.18 -0.50
CA LYS A 57 -17.58 -5.38 0.33
C LYS A 57 -17.32 -5.01 1.80
N PRO A 58 -18.16 -5.45 2.76
CA PRO A 58 -17.92 -5.20 4.18
C PRO A 58 -16.75 -6.04 4.73
N ARG A 59 -16.37 -7.12 4.03
CA ARG A 59 -15.27 -8.02 4.35
C ARG A 59 -14.61 -8.53 3.07
N PHE A 60 -13.31 -8.82 3.13
CA PHE A 60 -12.57 -9.34 1.99
C PHE A 60 -11.36 -10.16 2.45
N ILE A 61 -10.88 -11.03 1.56
CA ILE A 61 -9.65 -11.78 1.79
C ILE A 61 -8.45 -10.88 1.49
N PHE A 62 -7.58 -10.71 2.47
CA PHE A 62 -6.30 -10.01 2.35
C PHE A 62 -5.21 -10.89 2.94
N GLU A 63 -4.21 -11.25 2.14
CA GLU A 63 -3.13 -12.17 2.55
C GLU A 63 -3.65 -13.46 3.21
N GLU A 64 -4.63 -14.12 2.57
CA GLU A 64 -5.27 -15.36 3.03
C GLU A 64 -6.14 -15.23 4.29
N GLU A 65 -6.27 -14.02 4.85
CA GLU A 65 -7.13 -13.75 6.01
C GLU A 65 -8.41 -13.00 5.62
N ASP A 66 -9.55 -13.39 6.19
CA ASP A 66 -10.81 -12.66 6.04
C ASP A 66 -10.89 -11.48 7.03
N ILE A 67 -10.78 -10.25 6.51
CA ILE A 67 -10.73 -9.03 7.31
C ILE A 67 -11.94 -8.13 7.06
N VAL A 68 -12.29 -7.32 8.05
CA VAL A 68 -13.30 -6.26 7.91
C VAL A 68 -12.72 -5.12 7.09
N LEU A 69 -13.54 -4.53 6.21
CA LEU A 69 -13.24 -3.26 5.58
C LEU A 69 -14.04 -2.15 6.26
N ASN A 70 -13.37 -1.11 6.76
CA ASN A 70 -14.06 0.09 7.20
C ASN A 70 -14.34 0.99 6.00
N ASP A 71 -15.63 1.28 5.77
CA ASP A 71 -16.14 2.04 4.64
C ASP A 71 -16.45 3.51 4.95
N SER A 72 -16.24 3.95 6.21
CA SER A 72 -16.55 5.31 6.65
C SER A 72 -15.52 5.86 7.66
N PRO A 73 -14.44 6.52 7.19
CA PRO A 73 -14.09 6.73 5.79
C PRO A 73 -13.34 5.52 5.21
N TYR A 74 -13.31 5.41 3.88
CA TYR A 74 -12.45 4.44 3.21
C TYR A 74 -10.97 4.71 3.51
N CYS A 75 -10.21 3.63 3.58
CA CYS A 75 -8.76 3.68 3.57
C CYS A 75 -8.22 4.33 2.29
N CYS A 76 -7.19 5.17 2.43
CA CYS A 76 -6.47 5.78 1.32
C CYS A 76 -4.97 5.79 1.63
N ALA A 77 -4.13 5.71 0.59
CA ALA A 77 -2.69 5.77 0.74
C ALA A 77 -2.12 6.76 -0.29
N PHE A 78 -1.29 7.67 0.20
CA PHE A 78 -0.60 8.67 -0.60
C PHE A 78 0.90 8.41 -0.52
N ILE A 79 1.63 8.72 -1.58
CA ILE A 79 3.08 8.54 -1.64
C ILE A 79 3.79 9.85 -1.95
N THR A 80 4.98 10.03 -1.41
CA THR A 80 5.93 11.03 -1.88
C THR A 80 7.14 10.32 -2.49
N MET A 81 7.79 10.99 -3.43
CA MET A 81 8.99 10.47 -4.09
C MET A 81 10.01 11.59 -4.23
N ASN A 82 11.28 11.22 -4.15
CA ASN A 82 12.41 12.10 -4.49
C ASN A 82 13.15 11.50 -5.70
N PRO A 83 12.76 11.82 -6.95
CA PRO A 83 13.44 11.34 -8.14
C PRO A 83 14.87 11.89 -8.26
N GLY A 84 15.78 11.12 -8.85
CA GLY A 84 17.16 11.58 -9.15
C GLY A 84 18.16 11.51 -7.98
N TYR A 85 17.72 11.14 -6.77
CA TYR A 85 18.61 10.86 -5.65
C TYR A 85 19.21 9.45 -5.73
N ALA A 86 20.43 9.26 -5.23
CA ALA A 86 21.05 7.93 -5.19
C ALA A 86 20.26 6.96 -4.30
N GLY A 87 20.17 5.68 -4.71
CA GLY A 87 19.39 4.65 -4.00
C GLY A 87 17.87 4.80 -4.15
N ARG A 88 17.41 5.47 -5.21
CA ARG A 88 15.99 5.64 -5.51
C ARG A 88 15.58 4.80 -6.71
N THR A 89 14.50 4.06 -6.53
CA THR A 89 13.94 3.18 -7.54
C THR A 89 12.93 3.94 -8.40
N GLU A 90 12.93 3.71 -9.72
CA GLU A 90 11.76 4.11 -10.50
C GLU A 90 10.58 3.19 -10.16
N LEU A 91 9.39 3.76 -9.94
CA LEU A 91 8.22 2.94 -9.66
C LEU A 91 7.84 2.11 -10.89
N PRO A 92 7.55 0.80 -10.72
CA PRO A 92 6.90 0.00 -11.75
C PRO A 92 5.58 0.64 -12.20
N GLU A 93 5.21 0.47 -13.47
CA GLU A 93 3.98 1.05 -14.02
C GLU A 93 2.72 0.58 -13.29
N SER A 94 2.72 -0.67 -12.80
CA SER A 94 1.65 -1.22 -11.97
C SER A 94 1.45 -0.46 -10.67
N VAL A 95 2.52 0.07 -10.07
CA VAL A 95 2.47 0.88 -8.85
C VAL A 95 1.98 2.29 -9.18
N LYS A 96 2.53 2.91 -10.24
CA LYS A 96 2.13 4.24 -10.71
C LYS A 96 0.62 4.32 -11.01
N ALA A 97 0.01 3.22 -11.47
CA ALA A 97 -1.42 3.16 -11.77
C ALA A 97 -2.33 3.09 -10.53
N LEU A 98 -1.80 2.88 -9.33
CA LEU A 98 -2.57 2.65 -8.10
C LEU A 98 -2.53 3.83 -7.12
N PHE A 99 -1.51 4.68 -7.19
CA PHE A 99 -1.27 5.81 -6.29
C PHE A 99 -1.28 7.11 -7.09
#